data_AF-A0A7C4CDN2-F1
#
_entry.id   AF-A0A7C4CDN2-F1
#
_cell.length_a   1.000
_cell.length_b   1.000
_cell.length_c   1.000
_cell.angle_alpha   90.00
_cell.angle_beta   90.00
_cell.angle_gamma   90.00
#
_symmetry.space_group_name_H-M   'P 1'
#
loop_
_entity.id
_entity.type
_entity.pdbx_description
1 polymer ?
#
loop_
_entity_poly.entity_id
_entity_poly.type
_entity_poly.pdbx_seq_one_letter_code
_entity_poly.pdbx_strand_id
1 'polypeptide(L)' 'MVDQGDDLLVDRPAEHHLHDVHRLGVGHPHPLHELALLAGTIAYEIVCRVSPRVPRVYIRGGQTVRVKTMLDSHA' A
#
# COMPACT_ATOMS: atom_id res chain seq x y z
N MET A 1 23.45 -27.73 -5.07
CA MET A 1 23.75 -26.69 -4.07
C MET A 1 24.19 -25.48 -4.85
N VAL A 2 23.33 -24.48 -4.96
CA VAL A 2 23.66 -23.19 -5.58
C VAL A 2 23.26 -22.15 -4.54
N ASP A 3 24.28 -21.46 -4.04
CA ASP A 3 24.20 -20.25 -3.25
C ASP A 3 24.25 -19.07 -4.23
N GLN A 4 23.24 -18.20 -4.18
CA GLN A 4 23.11 -16.90 -4.84
C GLN A 4 21.76 -16.36 -4.35
N GLY A 5 21.68 -15.34 -3.50
CA GLY A 5 22.30 -14.03 -3.67
C GLY A 5 21.26 -13.13 -4.32
N ASP A 6 20.91 -12.05 -3.62
CA ASP A 6 20.11 -10.90 -4.08
C ASP A 6 18.58 -11.03 -4.08
N ASP A 7 17.96 -10.25 -3.17
CA ASP A 7 16.65 -9.55 -3.31
C ASP A 7 15.79 -9.47 -2.04
N LEU A 8 16.31 -9.85 -0.87
CA LEU A 8 15.66 -9.51 0.41
C LEU A 8 16.11 -8.14 0.95
N LEU A 9 16.19 -7.14 0.07
CA LEU A 9 16.35 -5.72 0.41
C LEU A 9 15.30 -4.91 -0.34
N VAL A 10 14.02 -5.22 -0.10
CA VAL A 10 12.98 -4.21 -0.28
C VAL A 10 13.06 -3.30 0.93
N ASP A 11 13.77 -2.18 0.75
CA ASP A 11 13.87 -1.07 1.68
C ASP A 11 12.51 -0.77 2.34
N ARG A 12 12.51 -0.87 3.67
CA ARG A 12 11.63 -0.24 4.66
C ARG A 12 10.25 0.20 4.15
N PRO A 13 9.18 -0.60 4.34
CA PRO A 13 7.87 0.02 4.41
C PRO A 13 7.89 0.97 5.61
N ALA A 14 7.52 2.21 5.32
CA ALA A 14 7.37 3.30 6.26
C ALA A 14 6.72 2.82 7.56
N GLU A 15 7.35 3.22 8.66
CA GLU A 15 6.99 3.04 10.06
C GLU A 15 5.49 2.78 10.28
N HIS A 16 5.20 1.53 10.61
CA HIS A 16 3.89 1.01 10.96
C HIS A 16 3.48 1.54 12.34
N HIS A 17 3.18 2.83 12.45
CA HIS A 17 2.76 3.53 13.69
C HIS A 17 1.30 3.25 14.09
N LEU A 18 0.76 2.09 13.74
CA LEU A 18 -0.53 1.64 14.25
C LEU A 18 -0.40 0.22 14.77
N HIS A 19 0.19 0.10 15.96
CA HIS A 19 -0.05 -1.05 16.82
C HIS A 19 -1.52 -1.01 17.25
N ASP A 20 -2.32 -2.03 16.91
CA ASP A 20 -2.73 -3.00 17.94
C ASP A 20 -3.51 -4.22 17.42
N VAL A 21 -3.05 -5.38 17.90
CA VAL A 21 -3.73 -6.67 18.09
C VAL A 21 -4.48 -7.29 16.90
N HIS A 22 -3.92 -8.36 16.30
CA HIS A 22 -4.65 -9.64 16.06
C HIS A 22 -3.67 -10.81 16.20
N ARG A 23 -3.48 -11.23 17.45
CA ARG A 23 -2.71 -12.41 17.88
C ARG A 23 -3.50 -13.70 17.61
N LEU A 24 -3.87 -13.95 16.36
CA LEU A 24 -4.59 -15.18 15.99
C LEU A 24 -4.03 -15.80 14.71
N GLY A 25 -2.75 -16.19 14.72
CA GLY A 25 -2.22 -17.33 13.95
C GLY A 25 -2.44 -17.37 12.43
N VAL A 26 -2.84 -16.29 11.77
CA VAL A 26 -3.11 -16.25 10.32
C VAL A 26 -2.46 -15.01 9.71
N GLY A 27 -1.16 -15.12 9.42
CA GLY A 27 -0.40 -14.16 8.60
C GLY A 27 -0.32 -12.72 9.15
N HIS A 28 0.55 -11.91 8.57
CA HIS A 28 0.57 -10.47 8.82
C HIS A 28 -0.59 -9.86 8.02
N PRO A 29 -1.67 -9.37 8.66
CA PRO A 29 -2.79 -8.80 7.93
C PRO A 29 -2.27 -7.59 7.13
N HIS A 30 -2.55 -7.54 5.83
CA HIS A 30 -2.19 -6.36 5.06
C HIS A 30 -3.00 -5.17 5.62
N PRO A 31 -2.41 -3.98 5.85
CA PRO A 31 -3.07 -2.86 6.53
C PRO A 31 -4.40 -2.44 5.87
N LEU A 32 -4.54 -2.67 4.56
CA LEU A 32 -5.80 -2.43 3.85
C LEU A 32 -6.94 -3.35 4.32
N HIS A 33 -6.64 -4.59 4.70
CA HIS A 33 -7.62 -5.54 5.21
C HIS A 33 -8.06 -5.17 6.62
N GLU A 34 -7.14 -4.70 7.46
CA GLU A 34 -7.46 -4.17 8.79
C GLU A 34 -8.36 -2.93 8.67
N LEU A 35 -8.00 -2.00 7.78
CA LEU A 35 -8.81 -0.81 7.51
C LEU A 35 -10.20 -1.17 6.97
N ALA A 36 -10.30 -2.19 6.12
CA ALA A 36 -11.58 -2.69 5.61
C ALA A 36 -12.43 -3.31 6.73
N LEU A 37 -11.83 -4.10 7.62
CA LEU A 37 -12.50 -4.67 8.79
C LEU A 37 -13.06 -3.58 9.70
N LEU A 38 -12.24 -2.55 10.00
CA LEU A 38 -12.66 -1.40 10.81
C LEU A 38 -13.79 -0.59 10.13
N ALA A 39 -13.76 -0.47 8.81
CA ALA A 39 -14.78 0.22 8.03
C ALA A 39 -16.02 -0.63 7.73
N GLY A 40 -16.05 -1.91 8.14
CA GLY A 40 -17.16 -2.83 7.87
C GLY A 40 -17.35 -3.16 6.39
N THR A 41 -16.27 -3.19 5.61
CA THR A 41 -16.30 -3.41 4.15
C THR A 41 -15.15 -4.34 3.69
N ILE A 42 -14.98 -4.50 2.38
CA ILE A 42 -13.88 -5.22 1.73
C ILE A 42 -12.76 -4.27 1.29
N ALA A 43 -11.54 -4.79 1.20
CA ALA A 43 -10.34 -4.03 0.83
C ALA A 43 -10.49 -3.26 -0.51
N TYR A 44 -11.20 -3.83 -1.48
CA TYR A 44 -11.42 -3.20 -2.78
C TYR A 44 -12.19 -1.89 -2.67
N GLU A 45 -13.18 -1.81 -1.78
CA GLU A 45 -13.96 -0.58 -1.58
C GLU A 45 -13.11 0.56 -1.01
N ILE A 46 -12.14 0.25 -0.15
CA ILE A 46 -11.21 1.25 0.39
C ILE A 46 -10.37 1.86 -0.74
N VAL A 47 -9.81 1.03 -1.63
CA VAL A 47 -9.01 1.48 -2.78
C VAL A 47 -9.89 2.27 -3.76
N CYS A 48 -11.10 1.81 -4.02
CA CYS A 48 -12.03 2.48 -4.93
C CYS A 48 -12.58 3.80 -4.38
N ARG A 49 -12.68 3.96 -3.06
CA ARG A 49 -13.09 5.22 -2.41
C ARG A 49 -12.03 6.32 -2.46
N VAL A 50 -10.80 6.02 -2.88
CA VAL A 50 -9.77 7.05 -3.07
C VAL A 50 -10.25 8.06 -4.11
N SER A 51 -10.51 9.28 -3.63
CA SER A 51 -11.14 10.33 -4.43
C SER A 51 -10.26 10.76 -5.62
N PRO A 52 -10.84 11.18 -6.77
CA PRO A 52 -10.08 11.66 -7.93
C PRO A 52 -9.15 12.86 -7.66
N ARG A 53 -9.46 13.64 -6.61
CA ARG A 53 -8.62 14.76 -6.13
C ARG A 53 -7.27 14.33 -5.57
N VAL A 54 -7.12 13.06 -5.17
CA VAL A 54 -5.86 12.53 -4.64
C VAL A 54 -4.96 12.15 -5.82
N PRO A 55 -3.78 12.78 -5.99
CA PRO A 55 -2.88 12.44 -7.09
C PRO A 55 -2.30 11.05 -6.93
N ARG A 56 -2.11 10.34 -8.05
CA ARG A 56 -1.50 9.00 -8.08
C ARG A 56 -0.03 9.11 -8.46
N VAL A 57 0.86 8.77 -7.53
CA VAL A 57 2.31 8.74 -7.74
C VAL A 57 2.76 7.33 -8.06
N TYR A 58 3.43 7.14 -9.19
CA TYR A 58 3.99 5.86 -9.63
C TYR A 58 5.49 5.83 -9.31
N ILE A 59 5.94 4.80 -8.60
CA ILE A 59 7.32 4.63 -8.14
C ILE A 59 7.91 3.36 -8.76
N ARG A 60 9.15 3.41 -9.24
CA ARG A 60 9.90 2.25 -9.78
C ARG A 60 11.35 2.34 -9.33
N GLY A 61 11.88 1.28 -8.71
CA GLY A 61 13.25 1.28 -8.19
C GLY A 61 13.52 2.40 -7.17
N GLY A 62 12.52 2.71 -6.32
CA GLY A 62 12.60 3.81 -5.34
C GLY A 62 12.49 5.22 -5.94
N GLN A 63 12.44 5.37 -7.27
CA GLN A 63 12.32 6.67 -7.94
C GLN A 63 10.90 6.94 -8.43
N THR A 64 10.44 8.18 -8.33
CA THR A 64 9.14 8.59 -8.88
C THR A 64 9.24 8.64 -10.40
N VAL A 65 8.44 7.82 -11.09
CA VAL A 65 8.43 7.75 -12.55
C VAL A 65 7.32 8.58 -13.19
N ARG A 66 6.22 8.84 -12.45
CA ARG A 66 5.09 9.63 -12.94
C ARG A 66 4.20 10.08 -11.80
N VAL A 67 3.61 11.27 -11.93
CA VAL A 67 2.50 11.72 -11.09
C VAL A 67 1.30 11.99 -12.01
N LYS A 68 0.12 11.47 -11.64
CA LYS A 68 -1.13 11.70 -12.37
C LYS A 68 -2.19 12.27 -11.44
N THR A 69 -2.55 13.53 -11.67
CA THR A 69 -3.71 14.19 -11.06
C THR A 69 -4.89 14.09 -12.03
N MET A 70 -6.05 13.63 -11.56
CA MET A 70 -7.20 13.45 -12.46
C MET A 70 -7.91 14.77 -12.77
N LEU A 71 -7.87 15.72 -11.84
CA LEU A 71 -8.54 17.02 -11.96
C LEU A 71 -7.80 18.01 -12.88
N ASP A 72 -6.56 17.72 -13.28
CA ASP A 72 -5.71 18.59 -14.10
C ASP A 72 -5.89 18.39 -15.63
N SER A 73 -6.79 17.49 -16.04
CA SER A 73 -6.88 16.99 -17.42
C SER A 73 -7.55 17.95 -18.42
N HIS A 74 -7.90 19.18 -18.02
CA HIS A 74 -8.61 20.17 -18.85
C HIS A 74 -8.21 21.62 -18.50
N ALA A 75 -6.99 22.03 -18.87
CA ALA A 75 -6.58 23.43 -18.98
C ALA A 75 -5.84 23.64 -20.30
#